data_AF-A0A378WTF3-F1
#
_entry.id   AF-A0A378WTF3-F1
#
_cell.length_a   1.000
_cell.length_b   1.000
_cell.length_c   1.000
_cell.angle_alpha   90.00
_cell.angle_beta   90.00
_cell.angle_gamma   90.00
#
_symmetry.space_group_name_H-M   'P 1'
#
loop_
_entity.id
_entity.type
_entity.pdbx_description
1 polymer ?
#
loop_
_entity_poly.entity_id
_entity_poly.type
_entity_poly.pdbx_seq_one_letter_code
_entity_poly.pdbx_strand_id
1 'polypeptide(L)' 'MAGSSVAAGLAVAYTGAAALAALSERPELFGRAMVIVGLAEGIAIYGLIVAVMLIAKG' A
#
# COMPACT_ATOMS: atom_id res chain seq x y z
N MET A 1 -11.29 4.57 -11.42
CA MET A 1 -10.44 3.62 -10.67
C MET A 1 -8.94 3.74 -10.92
N ALA A 2 -8.50 4.30 -12.05
CA ALA A 2 -7.07 4.56 -12.30
C ALA A 2 -6.43 5.55 -11.30
N GLY A 3 -7.17 6.57 -10.82
CA GLY A 3 -6.63 7.53 -9.85
C GLY A 3 -6.35 6.93 -8.47
N SER A 4 -7.19 6.00 -8.00
CA SER A 4 -7.01 5.32 -6.71
C SER A 4 -5.83 4.36 -6.71
N SER A 5 -5.56 3.66 -7.82
CA SER A 5 -4.39 2.79 -7.95
C SER A 5 -3.09 3.58 -8.05
N VAL A 6 -3.08 4.72 -8.75
CA VAL A 6 -1.90 5.61 -8.82
C VAL A 6 -1.59 6.23 -7.45
N ALA A 7 -2.61 6.74 -6.76
CA ALA A 7 -2.44 7.30 -5.42
C ALA A 7 -1.96 6.25 -4.41
N ALA A 8 -2.52 5.04 -4.45
CA ALA A 8 -2.07 3.95 -3.59
C ALA A 8 -0.65 3.51 -3.92
N GLY A 9 -0.27 3.42 -5.21
CA GLY A 9 1.09 3.10 -5.62
C GLY A 9 2.12 4.13 -5.15
N LEU A 10 1.79 5.43 -5.21
CA LEU A 10 2.63 6.50 -4.67
C LEU A 10 2.77 6.39 -3.14
N ALA A 11 1.68 6.14 -2.44
CA ALA A 11 1.69 5.99 -0.98
C ALA A 11 2.52 4.77 -0.54
N VAL A 12 2.37 3.62 -1.22
CA VAL A 12 3.15 2.40 -0.95
C VAL A 12 4.63 2.61 -1.25
N ALA A 13 4.97 3.27 -2.36
CA ALA A 13 6.36 3.57 -2.70
C ALA A 13 7.05 4.45 -1.64
N TYR A 14 6.38 5.51 -1.18
CA TYR A 14 6.90 6.39 -0.13
C TYR A 14 7.00 5.70 1.23
N THR A 15 5.95 5.00 1.65
CA THR A 15 5.94 4.30 2.95
C THR A 15 6.92 3.14 2.98
N GLY A 16 7.07 2.40 1.87
CA GLY A 16 8.07 1.35 1.71
C GLY A 16 9.50 1.87 1.77
N ALA A 17 9.81 2.98 1.08
CA ALA A 17 11.13 3.60 1.14
C ALA A 17 11.47 4.09 2.56
N ALA A 18 10.53 4.73 3.25
CA ALA A 18 10.70 5.16 4.63
C ALA A 18 10.86 3.98 5.61
N ALA A 19 10.10 2.90 5.40
CA ALA A 19 10.18 1.67 6.17
C ALA A 19 11.57 1.02 6.03
N LEU A 20 12.09 0.90 4.79
CA LEU A 20 13.42 0.34 4.53
C LEU A 20 14.54 1.20 5.11
N ALA A 21 14.43 2.52 5.02
CA ALA A 21 15.39 3.43 5.64
C ALA A 21 15.41 3.29 7.17
N ALA A 22 14.23 3.28 7.82
CA ALA A 22 14.12 3.08 9.25
C ALA A 22 14.64 1.70 9.70
N LEU A 23 14.40 0.67 8.90
CA LEU A 23 14.91 -0.68 9.11
C LEU A 23 16.42 -0.79 9.01
N SER A 24 17.04 -0.03 8.11
CA SER A 24 18.50 0.00 7.95
C SER A 24 19.21 0.53 9.20
N GLU A 25 18.58 1.43 9.96
CA GLU A 25 19.13 1.92 11.23
C GLU A 25 18.67 1.10 12.43
N ARG A 26 17.39 0.69 12.43
CA ARG A 26 16.71 0.07 13.57
C ARG A 26 15.93 -1.16 13.11
N PRO A 27 16.60 -2.31 12.97
CA PRO A 27 15.95 -3.54 12.48
C PRO A 27 14.84 -4.03 13.42
N GLU A 28 14.86 -3.65 14.70
CA GLU A 28 13.80 -3.97 15.66
C GLU A 28 12.45 -3.29 15.33
N LEU A 29 12.42 -2.30 14.41
CA LEU A 29 11.20 -1.66 13.94
C LEU A 29 10.45 -2.44 12.84
N PHE A 30 10.97 -3.60 12.38
CA PHE A 30 10.39 -4.36 11.27
C PHE A 30 8.88 -4.59 11.36
N GLY A 31 8.40 -5.04 12.52
CA GLY A 31 6.98 -5.30 12.73
C GLY A 31 6.11 -4.04 12.57
N ARG A 32 6.56 -2.89 13.10
CA ARG A 32 5.84 -1.63 12.96
C ARG A 32 5.89 -1.10 11.53
N ALA A 33 7.04 -1.21 10.88
CA ALA A 33 7.22 -0.79 9.49
C ALA A 33 6.30 -1.58 8.54
N MET A 34 6.19 -2.89 8.74
CA MET A 34 5.28 -3.76 7.98
C MET A 34 3.80 -3.39 8.16
N VAL A 35 3.37 -2.98 9.35
CA VAL A 35 1.98 -2.54 9.59
C VAL A 35 1.64 -1.29 8.77
N ILE A 36 2.55 -0.30 8.72
CA ILE A 36 2.32 0.94 7.97
C ILE A 36 2.26 0.69 6.47
N VAL A 37 3.16 -0.13 5.94
CA VAL A 37 3.16 -0.51 4.51
C VAL A 37 1.88 -1.31 4.17
N GLY A 38 1.48 -2.25 5.04
CA GLY A 38 0.24 -3.02 4.85
C GLY A 38 -1.02 -2.16 4.86
N LEU A 39 -1.07 -1.13 5.72
CA LEU A 39 -2.17 -0.15 5.70
C LEU A 39 -2.22 0.65 4.39
N ALA A 40 -1.06 1.00 3.82
CA ALA A 40 -1.01 1.67 2.52
C ALA A 40 -1.46 0.75 1.37
N GLU A 41 -1.11 -0.54 1.40
CA GLU A 41 -1.59 -1.53 0.43
C GLU A 41 -3.11 -1.76 0.50
N GLY A 42 -3.71 -1.67 1.69
CA GLY A 42 -5.16 -1.88 1.87
C GLY A 42 -6.02 -0.99 0.96
N ILE A 43 -5.56 0.25 0.68
CA ILE A 43 -6.24 1.18 -0.23
C ILE A 43 -6.22 0.66 -1.68
N ALA A 44 -5.12 0.05 -2.11
CA ALA A 44 -5.00 -0.55 -3.44
C ALA A 44 -5.94 -1.75 -3.59
N ILE A 45 -6.03 -2.60 -2.55
CA ILE A 45 -6.91 -3.77 -2.52
C ILE A 45 -8.38 -3.34 -2.63
N TYR A 46 -8.81 -2.32 -1.88
CA TYR A 46 -10.18 -1.80 -2.00
C TYR A 46 -10.48 -1.25 -3.38
N GLY A 47 -9.53 -0.54 -3.99
CA GLY A 47 -9.62 -0.16 -5.40
C GLY A 47 -9.88 -1.38 -6.26
N LEU A 48 -8.98 -2.37 -6.22
CA LEU A 48 -9.07 -3.60 -7.03
C LEU A 48 -10.42 -4.33 -6.87
N ILE A 49 -10.90 -4.50 -5.63
CA ILE A 49 -12.19 -5.13 -5.35
C ILE A 49 -13.31 -4.42 -6.10
N VAL A 50 -13.34 -3.08 -6.03
CA VAL A 50 -14.37 -2.29 -6.73
C VAL A 50 -14.25 -2.43 -8.25
N ALA A 51 -13.06 -2.55 -8.85
CA ALA A 51 -12.94 -2.82 -10.30
C ALA A 51 -13.57 -4.14 -10.64
N VAL A 52 -13.19 -5.18 -9.91
CA VAL A 52 -13.63 -6.54 -10.21
C VAL A 52 -15.15 -6.60 -10.09
N MET A 53 -15.74 -5.96 -9.07
CA MET A 53 -17.19 -5.87 -8.93
C MET A 53 -17.86 -5.10 -10.08
N LEU A 54 -17.26 -4.01 -10.57
CA LEU A 54 -17.79 -3.25 -11.70
C LEU A 54 -17.68 -4.03 -13.02
N ILE A 55 -16.57 -4.73 -13.26
CA ILE A 55 -16.36 -5.58 -14.43
C ILE A 55 -17.31 -6.77 -14.41
N ALA A 56 -17.47 -7.44 -13.26
CA ALA A 56 -18.34 -8.62 -13.13
C ALA A 56 -19.84 -8.30 -13.24
N LYS A 57 -20.22 -7.04 -13.08
CA LYS A 57 -21.61 -6.56 -13.20
C LYS A 57 -21.93 -6.04 -14.61
N GLY A 58 -20.92 -5.88 -15.46
CA GLY A 58 -21.04 -5.48 -16.87
C GLY A 58 -21.15 -6.65 -17.82
#